data_AF-A0A256Y2V5-F1
#
_entry.id   AF-A0A256Y2V5-F1
#
_cell.length_a   1.000
_cell.length_b   1.000
_cell.length_c   1.000
_cell.angle_alpha   90.00
_cell.angle_beta   90.00
_cell.angle_gamma   90.00
#
_symmetry.space_group_name_H-M   'P 1'
#
loop_
_entity.id
_entity.type
_entity.pdbx_description
1 polymer ?
#
loop_
_entity_poly.entity_id
_entity_poly.type
_entity_poly.pdbx_seq_one_letter_code
_entity_poly.pdbx_strand_id
1 'polypeptide(L)'
;MFKQDLTNAYKSWDLFKHKEAFELLRKLSIEKDKISKNKGFIGKITYMIEEEKFEEKTKLLLIDLINNAERRIKEGKYDDAVARLYRAFELIAQIKLLELGLIDEIRLKDNKIFAILLEKLKEKTSNDIVEKYKEYQKPDDTNNGVIKIALKKDYELLSDLKEELGNVYKELEDKKSKISKLLKNRNNSILAHGLEPVEKQTAEELFEEVKKYSKILIPNIEEKLKQAEFPKI
;
A
#
# COMPACT_ATOMS: atom_id res chain seq x y z
N MET A 1 -26.22 -6.35 22.70
CA MET A 1 -24.82 -6.66 23.02
C MET A 1 -24.08 -7.26 21.83
N PHE A 2 -24.35 -8.51 21.43
CA PHE A 2 -23.65 -9.20 20.33
C PHE A 2 -23.51 -8.43 19.00
N LYS A 3 -24.61 -7.87 18.46
CA LYS A 3 -24.55 -7.08 17.20
C LYS A 3 -23.69 -5.82 17.35
N GLN A 4 -23.73 -5.19 18.53
CA GLN A 4 -22.99 -3.96 18.79
C GLN A 4 -21.49 -4.22 18.92
N ASP A 5 -21.11 -5.33 19.56
CA ASP A 5 -19.70 -5.74 19.66
C ASP A 5 -19.11 -6.11 18.29
N LEU A 6 -19.89 -6.82 17.45
CA LEU A 6 -19.50 -7.12 16.08
C LEU A 6 -19.33 -5.85 15.24
N THR A 7 -20.29 -4.92 15.32
CA THR A 7 -20.21 -3.61 14.65
C THR A 7 -18.99 -2.82 15.12
N ASN A 8 -18.72 -2.78 16.43
CA ASN A 8 -17.56 -2.08 16.99
C ASN A 8 -16.24 -2.71 16.52
N ALA A 9 -16.19 -4.03 16.40
CA ALA A 9 -15.00 -4.74 15.91
C ALA A 9 -14.69 -4.37 14.45
N TYR A 10 -15.69 -4.44 13.57
CA TYR A 10 -15.53 -4.07 12.16
C TYR A 10 -15.31 -2.55 11.98
N LYS A 11 -15.90 -1.70 12.81
CA LYS A 11 -15.60 -0.26 12.83
C LYS A 11 -14.14 0.01 13.20
N SER A 12 -13.63 -0.68 14.22
CA SER A 12 -12.23 -0.56 14.64
C SER A 12 -11.28 -1.03 13.54
N TRP A 13 -11.63 -2.14 12.87
CA TRP A 13 -10.85 -2.62 11.72
C TRP A 13 -10.91 -1.64 10.55
N ASP A 14 -12.08 -1.08 10.21
CA ASP A 14 -12.20 -0.12 9.11
C ASP A 14 -11.38 1.16 9.34
N LEU A 15 -11.05 1.48 10.59
CA LEU A 15 -10.13 2.53 11.03
C LEU A 15 -8.66 2.08 11.17
N PHE A 16 -8.31 0.87 10.70
CA PHE A 16 -6.98 0.25 10.82
C PHE A 16 -6.49 0.06 12.27
N LYS A 17 -7.40 0.04 13.26
CA LYS A 17 -7.06 -0.29 14.64
C LYS A 17 -7.04 -1.80 14.84
N HIS A 18 -6.10 -2.49 14.18
CA HIS A 18 -6.09 -3.95 14.08
C HIS A 18 -6.08 -4.66 15.43
N LYS A 19 -5.29 -4.17 16.41
CA LYS A 19 -5.25 -4.74 17.76
C LYS A 19 -6.62 -4.66 18.45
N GLU A 20 -7.26 -3.48 18.43
CA GLU A 20 -8.60 -3.28 19.01
C GLU A 20 -9.64 -4.17 18.31
N ALA A 21 -9.60 -4.22 16.98
CA ALA A 21 -10.49 -5.08 16.19
C ALA A 21 -10.32 -6.56 16.53
N PHE A 22 -9.08 -7.03 16.67
CA PHE A 22 -8.78 -8.41 17.04
C PHE A 22 -9.32 -8.74 18.43
N GLU A 23 -9.08 -7.85 19.39
CA GLU A 23 -9.54 -8.00 20.77
C GLU A 23 -11.07 -8.12 20.88
N LEU A 24 -11.79 -7.37 20.06
CA LEU A 24 -13.25 -7.45 19.99
C LEU A 24 -13.69 -8.73 19.27
N LEU A 25 -13.16 -9.03 18.08
CA LEU A 25 -13.51 -10.23 17.30
C LEU A 25 -13.20 -11.53 18.05
N ARG A 26 -12.09 -11.58 18.82
CA ARG A 26 -11.67 -12.82 19.47
C ARG A 26 -12.60 -13.27 20.59
N LYS A 27 -13.28 -12.32 21.24
CA LYS A 27 -14.25 -12.54 22.33
C LYS A 27 -15.61 -13.03 21.82
N LEU A 28 -15.86 -12.91 20.51
CA LEU A 28 -17.10 -13.35 19.90
C LEU A 28 -17.00 -14.83 19.52
N SER A 29 -17.90 -15.65 20.06
CA SER A 29 -18.08 -17.05 19.65
C SER A 29 -19.03 -17.10 18.44
N ILE A 30 -18.47 -16.93 17.24
CA ILE A 30 -19.24 -16.90 15.99
C ILE A 30 -18.76 -17.97 15.03
N GLU A 31 -19.60 -18.96 14.76
CA GLU A 31 -19.36 -20.02 13.78
C GLU A 31 -19.90 -19.65 12.39
N LYS A 32 -19.60 -18.42 11.93
CA LYS A 32 -19.84 -18.03 10.52
C LYS A 32 -18.50 -18.01 9.80
N ASP A 33 -18.39 -18.82 8.75
CA ASP A 33 -17.15 -19.02 7.97
C ASP A 33 -16.40 -17.71 7.66
N LYS A 34 -17.12 -16.68 7.20
CA LYS A 34 -16.52 -15.38 6.86
C LYS A 34 -15.97 -14.61 8.08
N ILE A 35 -16.70 -14.62 9.20
CA ILE A 35 -16.27 -13.94 10.43
C ILE A 35 -15.06 -14.66 11.04
N SER A 36 -15.03 -15.99 10.98
CA SER A 36 -13.87 -16.79 11.39
C SER A 36 -12.63 -16.49 10.53
N LYS A 37 -12.79 -16.39 9.20
CA LYS A 37 -11.71 -15.99 8.28
C LYS A 37 -11.17 -14.60 8.58
N ASN A 38 -12.06 -13.65 8.84
CA ASN A 38 -11.72 -12.29 9.23
C ASN A 38 -10.98 -12.22 10.57
N LYS A 39 -11.44 -12.95 11.59
CA LYS A 39 -10.75 -13.10 12.88
C LYS A 39 -9.33 -13.66 12.66
N GLY A 40 -9.18 -14.66 11.79
CA GLY A 40 -7.87 -15.21 11.43
C GLY A 40 -6.97 -14.21 10.70
N PHE A 41 -7.51 -13.45 9.75
CA PHE A 41 -6.75 -12.43 9.00
C PHE A 41 -6.22 -11.32 9.92
N ILE A 42 -7.09 -10.76 10.77
CA ILE A 42 -6.72 -9.70 11.72
C ILE A 42 -5.80 -10.22 12.84
N GLY A 43 -5.99 -11.46 13.27
CA GLY A 43 -5.08 -12.14 14.19
C GLY A 43 -3.68 -12.27 13.60
N LYS A 44 -3.55 -12.63 12.31
CA LYS A 44 -2.26 -12.65 11.62
C LYS A 44 -1.60 -11.27 11.59
N ILE A 45 -2.34 -10.20 11.28
CA ILE A 45 -1.77 -8.84 11.32
C ILE A 45 -1.23 -8.51 12.72
N THR A 46 -2.02 -8.80 13.76
CA THR A 46 -1.64 -8.51 15.15
C THR A 46 -0.39 -9.30 15.55
N TYR A 47 -0.34 -10.58 15.22
CA TYR A 47 0.83 -11.42 15.46
C TYR A 47 2.08 -10.90 14.73
N MET A 48 2.00 -10.54 13.44
CA MET A 48 3.15 -9.98 12.73
C MET A 48 3.63 -8.64 13.30
N ILE A 49 2.73 -7.85 13.91
CA ILE A 49 3.10 -6.62 14.62
C ILE A 49 3.87 -6.94 15.91
N GLU A 50 3.44 -7.95 16.66
CA GLU A 50 4.04 -8.33 17.95
C GLU A 50 5.40 -9.00 17.78
N GLU A 51 5.55 -9.81 16.73
CA GLU A 51 6.79 -10.51 16.39
C GLU A 51 7.76 -9.68 15.55
N GLU A 52 7.45 -8.39 15.32
CA GLU A 52 8.26 -7.47 14.51
C GLU A 52 8.56 -8.01 13.09
N LYS A 53 7.67 -8.83 12.53
CA LYS A 53 7.77 -9.39 11.17
C LYS A 53 7.33 -8.37 10.14
N PHE A 54 8.19 -7.40 9.90
CA PHE A 54 7.85 -6.16 9.22
C PHE A 54 7.44 -6.38 7.75
N GLU A 55 8.15 -7.21 6.99
CA GLU A 55 7.83 -7.47 5.59
C GLU A 55 6.45 -8.12 5.43
N GLU A 56 6.20 -9.21 6.16
CA GLU A 56 4.92 -9.93 6.13
C GLU A 56 3.77 -9.06 6.64
N LYS A 57 4.00 -8.29 7.71
CA LYS A 57 3.05 -7.29 8.20
C LYS A 57 2.70 -6.30 7.09
N THR A 58 3.69 -5.76 6.40
CA THR A 58 3.49 -4.72 5.37
C THR A 58 2.68 -5.27 4.19
N LYS A 59 2.94 -6.51 3.78
CA LYS A 59 2.13 -7.23 2.78
C LYS A 59 0.68 -7.42 3.23
N LEU A 60 0.44 -7.77 4.50
CA LEU A 60 -0.92 -7.87 5.06
C LEU A 60 -1.64 -6.52 5.13
N LEU A 61 -0.93 -5.44 5.46
CA LEU A 61 -1.48 -4.08 5.47
C LEU A 61 -1.86 -3.61 4.06
N LEU A 62 -1.08 -3.97 3.03
CA LEU A 62 -1.44 -3.72 1.63
C LEU A 62 -2.77 -4.39 1.27
N ILE A 63 -2.93 -5.67 1.63
CA ILE A 63 -4.17 -6.43 1.39
C ILE A 63 -5.37 -5.78 2.07
N ASP A 64 -5.20 -5.35 3.32
CA ASP A 64 -6.25 -4.69 4.09
C ASP A 64 -6.62 -3.32 3.51
N LEU A 65 -5.62 -2.55 3.10
CA LEU A 65 -5.81 -1.22 2.50
C LEU A 65 -6.58 -1.30 1.17
N ILE A 66 -6.27 -2.28 0.31
CA ILE A 66 -7.00 -2.51 -0.95
C ILE A 66 -8.44 -2.93 -0.67
N ASN A 67 -8.68 -3.84 0.29
CA ASN A 67 -10.05 -4.21 0.69
C ASN A 67 -10.83 -3.02 1.26
N ASN A 68 -10.18 -2.20 2.07
CA ASN A 68 -10.78 -0.99 2.64
C ASN A 68 -11.18 -0.02 1.52
N ALA A 69 -10.31 0.20 0.53
CA ALA A 69 -10.63 1.00 -0.64
C ALA A 69 -11.83 0.45 -1.42
N GLU A 70 -11.90 -0.87 -1.63
CA GLU A 70 -13.06 -1.49 -2.31
C GLU A 70 -14.38 -1.20 -1.57
N ARG A 71 -14.37 -1.24 -0.23
CA ARG A 71 -15.53 -0.86 0.59
C ARG A 71 -15.89 0.61 0.39
N ARG A 72 -14.91 1.52 0.40
CA ARG A 72 -15.15 2.95 0.13
C ARG A 72 -15.80 3.15 -1.25
N ILE A 73 -15.37 2.42 -2.28
CA ILE A 73 -15.98 2.44 -3.62
C ILE A 73 -17.44 1.97 -3.56
N LYS A 74 -17.71 0.83 -2.93
CA LYS A 74 -19.07 0.26 -2.77
C LYS A 74 -20.00 1.21 -2.00
N GLU A 75 -19.47 2.03 -1.10
CA GLU A 75 -20.20 3.05 -0.35
C GLU A 75 -20.37 4.39 -1.09
N GLY A 76 -19.84 4.54 -2.30
CA GLY A 76 -19.89 5.81 -3.05
C GLY A 76 -18.90 6.87 -2.58
N LYS A 77 -17.92 6.51 -1.73
CA LYS A 77 -16.90 7.41 -1.17
C LYS A 77 -15.64 7.39 -2.04
N TYR A 78 -15.73 7.91 -3.25
CA TYR A 78 -14.71 7.74 -4.28
C TYR A 78 -13.39 8.46 -3.98
N ASP A 79 -13.43 9.70 -3.50
CA ASP A 79 -12.22 10.41 -3.08
C ASP A 79 -11.47 9.66 -1.96
N ASP A 80 -12.22 9.13 -1.00
CA ASP A 80 -11.72 8.33 0.12
C ASP A 80 -11.08 7.00 -0.34
N ALA A 81 -11.70 6.37 -1.34
CA ALA A 81 -11.16 5.18 -2.00
C ALA A 81 -9.86 5.49 -2.75
N VAL A 82 -9.82 6.56 -3.55
CA VAL A 82 -8.63 6.95 -4.33
C VAL A 82 -7.47 7.29 -3.42
N ALA A 83 -7.69 7.97 -2.29
CA ALA A 83 -6.64 8.24 -1.31
C ALA A 83 -6.00 6.95 -0.77
N ARG A 84 -6.81 5.93 -0.44
CA ARG A 84 -6.32 4.62 0.01
C ARG A 84 -5.58 3.86 -1.09
N LEU A 85 -6.09 3.91 -2.31
CA LEU A 85 -5.47 3.26 -3.46
C LEU A 85 -4.14 3.88 -3.82
N TYR A 86 -4.02 5.20 -3.71
CA TYR A 86 -2.73 5.89 -3.87
C TYR A 86 -1.73 5.40 -2.84
N ARG A 87 -2.14 5.34 -1.56
CA ARG A 87 -1.27 4.82 -0.49
C ARG A 87 -0.90 3.36 -0.71
N ALA A 88 -1.82 2.54 -1.20
CA ALA A 88 -1.56 1.14 -1.55
C ALA A 88 -0.54 1.04 -2.69
N PHE A 89 -0.65 1.89 -3.70
CA PHE A 89 0.30 1.95 -4.82
C PHE A 89 1.70 2.36 -4.35
N GLU A 90 1.81 3.36 -3.47
CA GLU A 90 3.09 3.68 -2.80
C GLU A 90 3.63 2.49 -2.00
N LEU A 91 2.76 1.77 -1.29
CA LEU A 91 3.15 0.64 -0.45
C LEU A 91 3.69 -0.53 -1.27
N ILE A 92 3.19 -0.74 -2.49
CA ILE A 92 3.70 -1.75 -3.43
C ILE A 92 5.17 -1.48 -3.74
N ALA A 93 5.51 -0.27 -4.20
CA ALA A 93 6.91 0.09 -4.47
C ALA A 93 7.78 -0.05 -3.21
N GLN A 94 7.28 0.40 -2.06
CA GLN A 94 7.95 0.28 -0.76
C GLN A 94 8.26 -1.16 -0.38
N ILE A 95 7.30 -2.09 -0.50
CA ILE A 95 7.53 -3.50 -0.20
C ILE A 95 8.67 -4.04 -1.06
N LYS A 96 8.69 -3.69 -2.35
CA LYS A 96 9.75 -4.16 -3.25
C LYS A 96 11.12 -3.57 -2.91
N LEU A 97 11.18 -2.28 -2.61
CA LEU A 97 12.43 -1.62 -2.19
C LEU A 97 12.95 -2.17 -0.86
N LEU A 98 12.04 -2.56 0.04
CA LEU A 98 12.37 -3.22 1.31
C LEU A 98 12.94 -4.63 1.06
N GLU A 99 12.31 -5.44 0.20
CA GLU A 99 12.82 -6.77 -0.20
C GLU A 99 14.23 -6.68 -0.80
N LEU A 100 14.52 -5.57 -1.50
CA LEU A 100 15.84 -5.29 -2.03
C LEU A 100 16.81 -4.73 -1.00
N GLY A 101 16.39 -4.43 0.24
CA GLY A 101 17.21 -3.83 1.28
C GLY A 101 17.61 -2.37 0.99
N LEU A 102 16.87 -1.69 0.11
CA LEU A 102 17.14 -0.30 -0.28
C LEU A 102 16.47 0.71 0.66
N ILE A 103 15.49 0.28 1.45
CA ILE A 103 14.89 1.05 2.53
C ILE A 103 14.88 0.20 3.81
N ASP A 104 14.80 0.87 4.97
CA ASP A 104 14.67 0.21 6.26
C ASP A 104 13.27 0.41 6.87
N GLU A 105 12.99 -0.36 7.92
CA GLU A 105 11.69 -0.38 8.60
C GLU A 105 11.36 0.94 9.31
N ILE A 106 12.39 1.64 9.80
CA ILE A 106 12.24 2.91 10.52
C ILE A 106 11.70 3.97 9.55
N ARG A 107 12.21 3.98 8.32
CA ARG A 107 11.84 4.94 7.27
C ARG A 107 10.46 4.70 6.67
N LEU A 108 9.88 3.52 6.84
CA LEU A 108 8.50 3.24 6.44
C LEU A 108 7.47 3.74 7.47
N LYS A 109 7.88 3.96 8.72
CA LYS A 109 7.00 4.50 9.78
C LYS A 109 6.81 6.01 9.63
N ASP A 110 7.82 6.73 9.12
CA ASP A 110 7.74 8.16 8.86
C ASP A 110 7.19 8.43 7.45
N ASN A 111 5.86 8.52 7.37
CA ASN A 111 5.05 8.76 6.16
C ASN A 111 5.39 10.04 5.34
N LYS A 112 6.48 10.76 5.62
CA LYS A 112 6.75 12.05 4.98
C LYS A 112 7.59 11.92 3.71
N ILE A 113 8.65 11.09 3.69
CA ILE A 113 9.52 10.99 2.50
C ILE A 113 10.29 9.65 2.49
N PHE A 114 10.22 8.92 1.37
CA PHE A 114 10.94 7.67 1.14
C PHE A 114 12.44 7.92 1.07
N ALA A 115 13.23 7.19 1.84
CA ALA A 115 14.67 7.42 1.95
C ALA A 115 15.45 6.17 1.56
N ILE A 116 15.91 6.14 0.30
CA ILE A 116 16.78 5.09 -0.24
C ILE A 116 18.14 5.15 0.45
N LEU A 117 18.62 4.02 0.96
CA LEU A 117 19.95 3.87 1.52
C LEU A 117 21.00 3.96 0.40
N LEU A 118 21.77 5.04 0.37
CA LEU A 118 22.72 5.29 -0.71
C LEU A 118 23.80 4.20 -0.81
N GLU A 119 24.31 3.73 0.33
CA GLU A 119 25.30 2.65 0.35
C GLU A 119 24.72 1.34 -0.21
N LYS A 120 23.48 1.00 0.13
CA LYS A 120 22.80 -0.19 -0.40
C LYS A 120 22.49 -0.07 -1.89
N LEU A 121 22.21 1.14 -2.36
CA LEU A 121 22.06 1.39 -3.79
C LEU A 121 23.39 1.16 -4.52
N LYS A 122 24.50 1.70 -4.02
CA LYS A 122 25.85 1.48 -4.59
C LYS A 122 26.24 0.01 -4.65
N GLU A 123 25.90 -0.77 -3.62
CA GLU A 123 26.16 -2.22 -3.58
C GLU A 123 25.40 -3.00 -4.67
N LYS A 124 24.28 -2.47 -5.17
CA LYS A 124 23.32 -3.22 -6.01
C LYS A 124 23.28 -2.79 -7.47
N THR A 125 23.94 -1.70 -7.83
CA THR A 125 23.79 -1.11 -9.16
C THR A 125 25.06 -0.44 -9.66
N SER A 126 25.06 0.02 -10.91
CA SER A 126 26.18 0.74 -11.51
C SER A 126 26.28 2.17 -10.96
N ASN A 127 27.49 2.75 -11.04
CA ASN A 127 27.74 4.14 -10.67
C ASN A 127 26.84 5.12 -11.43
N ASP A 128 26.56 4.87 -12.71
CA ASP A 128 25.69 5.74 -13.51
C ASP A 128 24.27 5.85 -12.92
N ILE A 129 23.71 4.73 -12.44
CA ILE A 129 22.40 4.72 -11.79
C ILE A 129 22.49 5.42 -10.43
N VAL A 130 23.57 5.20 -9.67
CA VAL A 130 23.77 5.92 -8.39
C VAL A 130 23.81 7.44 -8.61
N GLU A 131 24.59 7.92 -9.59
CA GLU A 131 24.69 9.35 -9.90
C GLU A 131 23.35 9.93 -10.39
N LYS A 132 22.59 9.18 -11.21
CA LYS A 132 21.24 9.57 -11.63
C LYS A 132 20.33 9.88 -10.45
N TYR A 133 20.41 9.14 -9.35
CA TYR A 133 19.55 9.36 -8.19
C TYR A 133 20.15 10.29 -7.13
N LYS A 134 21.48 10.48 -7.11
CA LYS A 134 22.13 11.44 -6.20
C LYS A 134 21.67 12.88 -6.39
N GLU A 135 21.21 13.25 -7.59
CA GLU A 135 20.66 14.60 -7.85
C GLU A 135 19.44 14.96 -6.96
N TYR A 136 18.73 13.95 -6.44
CA TYR A 136 17.59 14.13 -5.53
C TYR A 136 18.01 14.22 -4.06
N GLN A 137 19.30 14.07 -3.74
CA GLN A 137 19.81 14.16 -2.39
C GLN A 137 19.91 15.63 -1.96
N LYS A 138 19.16 16.00 -0.92
CA LYS A 138 19.27 17.34 -0.30
C LYS A 138 20.40 17.34 0.74
N PRO A 139 20.92 18.52 1.14
CA PRO A 139 22.02 18.61 2.11
C PRO A 139 21.77 17.83 3.42
N ASP A 140 20.55 17.90 3.96
CA ASP A 140 20.18 17.15 5.18
C ASP A 140 20.12 15.63 4.96
N ASP A 141 19.89 15.18 3.72
CA ASP A 141 19.82 13.76 3.36
C ASP A 141 21.23 13.16 3.20
N THR A 142 22.20 13.98 2.77
CA THR A 142 23.61 13.61 2.69
C THR A 142 24.15 13.19 4.04
N ASN A 143 23.86 13.95 5.09
CA ASN A 143 24.28 13.63 6.46
C ASN A 143 23.69 12.30 6.97
N ASN A 144 22.52 11.90 6.45
CA ASN A 144 21.85 10.66 6.81
C ASN A 144 22.20 9.49 5.87
N GLY A 145 23.01 9.72 4.82
CA GLY A 145 23.38 8.72 3.82
C GLY A 145 22.19 8.23 2.99
N VAL A 146 21.21 9.09 2.72
CA VAL A 146 19.96 8.72 2.04
C VAL A 146 19.69 9.55 0.80
N ILE A 147 18.89 9.01 -0.11
CA ILE A 147 18.29 9.76 -1.21
C ILE A 147 16.79 9.75 -1.01
N LYS A 148 16.18 10.93 -1.01
CA LYS A 148 14.74 11.09 -0.88
C LYS A 148 14.07 11.27 -2.22
N ILE A 149 13.29 10.26 -2.63
CA ILE A 149 12.61 10.25 -3.93
C ILE A 149 11.09 10.09 -3.75
N ALA A 150 10.32 10.59 -4.71
CA ALA A 150 8.86 10.47 -4.69
C ALA A 150 8.39 9.20 -5.42
N LEU A 151 7.13 8.81 -5.21
CA LEU A 151 6.49 7.62 -5.79
C LEU A 151 6.90 7.29 -7.24
N LYS A 152 6.84 8.28 -8.14
CA LYS A 152 7.20 8.06 -9.55
C LYS A 152 8.64 7.56 -9.68
N LYS A 153 9.54 8.19 -8.94
CA LYS A 153 10.97 7.86 -8.93
C LYS A 153 11.25 6.53 -8.25
N ASP A 154 10.43 6.08 -7.30
CA ASP A 154 10.54 4.72 -6.76
C ASP A 154 10.35 3.67 -7.86
N TYR A 155 9.35 3.83 -8.72
CA TYR A 155 9.12 2.92 -9.85
C TYR A 155 10.17 3.08 -10.96
N GLU A 156 10.64 4.29 -11.26
CA GLU A 156 11.77 4.50 -12.17
C GLU A 156 13.03 3.78 -11.66
N LEU A 157 13.32 3.87 -10.36
CA LEU A 157 14.45 3.20 -9.73
C LEU A 157 14.32 1.69 -9.85
N LEU A 158 13.14 1.14 -9.54
CA LEU A 158 12.87 -0.29 -9.71
C LEU A 158 13.08 -0.73 -11.17
N SER A 159 12.71 0.10 -12.16
CA SER A 159 12.93 -0.23 -13.57
C SER A 159 14.41 -0.18 -13.95
N ASP A 160 15.16 0.81 -13.46
CA ASP A 160 16.61 0.90 -13.69
C ASP A 160 17.36 -0.30 -13.06
N LEU A 161 16.83 -0.81 -11.94
CA LEU A 161 17.29 -2.05 -11.30
C LEU A 161 16.78 -3.33 -11.98
N LYS A 162 16.04 -3.20 -13.10
CA LYS A 162 15.46 -4.28 -13.90
C LYS A 162 14.43 -5.13 -13.17
N GLU A 163 13.81 -4.61 -12.11
CA GLU A 163 12.73 -5.30 -11.41
C GLU A 163 11.45 -5.30 -12.25
N GLU A 164 10.75 -6.44 -12.27
CA GLU A 164 9.50 -6.62 -13.02
C GLU A 164 8.49 -5.51 -12.70
N LEU A 165 8.34 -5.17 -11.41
CA LEU A 165 7.43 -4.14 -10.94
C LEU A 165 7.71 -2.76 -11.59
N GLY A 166 8.98 -2.39 -11.72
CA GLY A 166 9.39 -1.15 -12.36
C GLY A 166 9.25 -1.21 -13.88
N ASN A 167 9.57 -2.35 -14.49
CA ASN A 167 9.43 -2.53 -15.94
C ASN A 167 7.96 -2.44 -16.38
N VAL A 168 7.05 -3.09 -15.65
CA VAL A 168 5.60 -2.97 -15.87
C VAL A 168 5.16 -1.52 -15.72
N TYR A 169 5.69 -0.78 -14.75
CA TYR A 169 5.42 0.66 -14.64
C TYR A 169 5.89 1.45 -15.85
N LYS A 170 7.12 1.23 -16.30
CA LYS A 170 7.75 1.96 -17.40
C LYS A 170 7.09 1.67 -18.75
N GLU A 171 6.84 0.40 -19.08
CA GLU A 171 6.14 0.00 -20.32
C GLU A 171 4.75 0.63 -20.43
N LEU A 172 4.10 0.83 -19.29
CA LEU A 172 2.84 1.52 -19.22
C LEU A 172 3.07 3.03 -19.33
N GLU A 173 4.02 3.62 -18.61
CA GLU A 173 4.29 5.06 -18.63
C GLU A 173 4.61 5.59 -20.04
N ASP A 174 5.47 4.88 -20.79
CA ASP A 174 5.86 5.24 -22.16
C ASP A 174 4.66 5.27 -23.13
N LYS A 175 3.57 4.56 -22.77
CA LYS A 175 2.28 4.55 -23.51
C LYS A 175 1.26 5.57 -23.00
N LYS A 176 1.65 6.54 -22.15
CA LYS A 176 0.73 7.40 -21.36
C LYS A 176 -0.24 6.54 -20.54
N SER A 177 0.32 5.68 -19.69
CA SER A 177 -0.44 4.69 -18.93
C SER A 177 -1.73 5.21 -18.31
N LYS A 178 -2.71 4.31 -18.28
CA LYS A 178 -3.92 4.45 -17.49
C LYS A 178 -3.58 4.85 -16.04
N ILE A 179 -2.60 4.18 -15.41
CA ILE A 179 -2.19 4.50 -14.03
C ILE A 179 -1.63 5.94 -13.88
N SER A 180 -0.82 6.44 -14.81
CA SER A 180 -0.29 7.81 -14.73
C SER A 180 -1.40 8.86 -14.79
N LYS A 181 -2.41 8.66 -15.64
CA LYS A 181 -3.59 9.54 -15.69
C LYS A 181 -4.42 9.46 -14.40
N LEU A 182 -4.66 8.25 -13.89
CA LEU A 182 -5.44 8.04 -12.66
C LEU A 182 -4.75 8.65 -11.43
N LEU A 183 -3.42 8.54 -11.33
CA LEU A 183 -2.65 9.15 -10.24
C LEU A 183 -2.65 10.69 -10.35
N LYS A 184 -2.65 11.26 -11.57
CA LYS A 184 -2.82 12.72 -11.77
C LYS A 184 -4.22 13.19 -11.39
N ASN A 185 -5.26 12.40 -11.66
CA ASN A 185 -6.63 12.75 -11.27
C ASN A 185 -6.80 12.93 -9.77
N ARG A 186 -6.04 12.19 -8.92
CA ARG A 186 -5.98 12.45 -7.47
C ARG A 186 -5.60 13.90 -7.18
N ASN A 187 -4.60 14.46 -7.86
CA ASN A 187 -4.13 15.81 -7.55
C ASN A 187 -5.21 16.86 -7.81
N ASN A 188 -6.17 16.58 -8.68
CA ASN A 188 -7.29 17.47 -9.00
C ASN A 188 -8.50 17.26 -8.08
N SER A 189 -8.48 16.25 -7.22
CA SER A 189 -9.57 15.93 -6.28
C SER A 189 -9.67 16.97 -5.15
N ILE A 190 -10.90 17.24 -4.71
CA ILE A 190 -11.25 18.10 -3.58
C ILE A 190 -10.62 17.64 -2.24
N LEU A 191 -10.39 16.34 -2.05
CA LEU A 191 -9.71 15.82 -0.84
C LEU A 191 -8.18 15.79 -0.97
N ALA A 192 -7.63 16.34 -2.05
CA ALA A 192 -6.19 16.44 -2.28
C ALA A 192 -5.78 17.90 -2.52
N HIS A 193 -5.48 18.28 -3.77
CA HIS A 193 -4.95 19.60 -4.11
C HIS A 193 -5.80 20.34 -5.17
N GLY A 194 -6.93 19.77 -5.59
CA GLY A 194 -7.83 20.40 -6.56
C GLY A 194 -9.21 20.67 -5.98
N LEU A 195 -10.21 20.81 -6.85
CA LEU A 195 -11.56 21.26 -6.50
C LEU A 195 -12.67 20.35 -7.03
N GLU A 196 -12.33 19.31 -7.80
CA GLU A 196 -13.32 18.43 -8.43
C GLU A 196 -13.53 17.16 -7.59
N PRO A 197 -14.74 16.57 -7.54
CA PRO A 197 -14.95 15.26 -6.93
C PRO A 197 -14.38 14.14 -7.82
N VAL A 198 -13.99 13.02 -7.21
CA VAL A 198 -13.60 11.82 -7.97
C VAL A 198 -14.82 11.07 -8.50
N GLU A 199 -14.81 10.74 -9.79
CA GLU A 199 -15.83 9.89 -10.39
C GLU A 199 -15.65 8.40 -10.03
N LYS A 200 -16.77 7.68 -9.93
CA LYS A 200 -16.81 6.22 -9.71
C LYS A 200 -15.84 5.46 -10.61
N GLN A 201 -15.87 5.77 -11.92
CA GLN A 201 -15.03 5.10 -12.92
C GLN A 201 -13.54 5.27 -12.58
N THR A 202 -13.10 6.47 -12.20
CA THR A 202 -11.71 6.71 -11.81
C THR A 202 -11.30 5.85 -10.62
N ALA A 203 -12.16 5.72 -9.61
CA ALA A 203 -11.87 4.90 -8.43
C ALA A 203 -11.82 3.39 -8.76
N GLU A 204 -12.77 2.87 -9.54
CA GLU A 204 -12.81 1.47 -9.97
C GLU A 204 -11.62 1.13 -10.88
N GLU A 205 -11.27 2.03 -11.80
CA GLU A 205 -10.12 1.85 -12.67
C GLU A 205 -8.80 1.83 -11.91
N LEU A 206 -8.62 2.73 -10.93
CA LEU A 206 -7.44 2.73 -10.07
C LEU A 206 -7.37 1.48 -9.21
N PHE A 207 -8.51 1.00 -8.71
CA PHE A 207 -8.59 -0.24 -7.94
C PHE A 207 -8.06 -1.44 -8.74
N GLU A 208 -8.50 -1.60 -9.98
CA GLU A 208 -8.05 -2.68 -10.85
C GLU A 208 -6.57 -2.58 -11.20
N GLU A 209 -6.06 -1.37 -11.47
CA GLU A 209 -4.62 -1.19 -11.70
C GLU A 209 -3.81 -1.55 -10.43
N VAL A 210 -4.17 -1.03 -9.25
CA VAL A 210 -3.47 -1.34 -8.00
C VAL A 210 -3.46 -2.85 -7.73
N LYS A 211 -4.56 -3.57 -8.01
CA LYS A 211 -4.60 -5.03 -7.90
C LYS A 211 -3.62 -5.73 -8.85
N LYS A 212 -3.52 -5.29 -10.10
CA LYS A 212 -2.55 -5.85 -11.07
C LYS A 212 -1.11 -5.71 -10.56
N TYR A 213 -0.74 -4.52 -10.10
CA TYR A 213 0.59 -4.30 -9.52
C TYR A 213 0.82 -5.11 -8.24
N SER A 214 -0.20 -5.25 -7.39
CA SER A 214 -0.12 -6.06 -6.17
C SER A 214 0.10 -7.54 -6.47
N LYS A 215 -0.39 -8.05 -7.60
CA LYS A 215 -0.22 -9.44 -8.02
C LYS A 215 1.23 -9.80 -8.34
N ILE A 216 2.03 -8.83 -8.80
CA ILE A 216 3.47 -9.02 -9.06
C ILE A 216 4.19 -9.35 -7.74
N LEU A 217 3.82 -8.69 -6.64
CA LEU A 217 4.41 -8.91 -5.32
C LEU A 217 3.78 -10.09 -4.57
N ILE A 218 2.48 -10.29 -4.74
CA ILE A 218 1.68 -11.26 -4.00
C ILE A 218 0.89 -12.08 -5.03
N PRO A 219 1.46 -13.17 -5.58
CA PRO A 219 0.83 -13.92 -6.67
C PRO A 219 -0.59 -14.42 -6.36
N ASN A 220 -0.89 -14.74 -5.10
CA ASN A 220 -2.21 -15.16 -4.62
C ASN A 220 -3.03 -14.02 -3.99
N ILE A 221 -2.82 -12.77 -4.42
CA ILE A 221 -3.49 -11.59 -3.85
C ILE A 221 -5.02 -11.72 -3.84
N GLU A 222 -5.64 -12.27 -4.89
CA GLU A 222 -7.10 -12.41 -4.99
C GLU A 222 -7.69 -13.30 -3.89
N GLU A 223 -7.00 -14.37 -3.53
CA GLU A 223 -7.42 -15.25 -2.44
C GLU A 223 -7.31 -14.52 -1.09
N LYS A 224 -6.20 -13.79 -0.88
CA LYS A 224 -5.98 -13.02 0.34
C LYS A 224 -6.98 -11.86 0.48
N LEU A 225 -7.33 -11.20 -0.63
CA LEU A 225 -8.36 -10.16 -0.63
C LEU A 225 -9.70 -10.73 -0.17
N LYS A 226 -10.09 -11.93 -0.65
CA LYS A 226 -11.31 -12.61 -0.18
C LYS A 226 -11.28 -12.95 1.31
N GLN A 227 -10.13 -13.22 1.90
CA GLN A 227 -10.01 -13.48 3.35
C GLN A 227 -10.22 -12.21 4.20
N ALA A 228 -9.86 -11.05 3.65
CA ALA A 228 -9.95 -9.74 4.32
C ALA A 228 -11.24 -8.97 4.02
N GLU A 229 -12.01 -9.38 3.02
CA GLU A 229 -13.33 -8.80 2.73
C GLU A 229 -14.27 -8.98 3.94
N PHE A 230 -15.08 -7.96 4.23
CA PHE A 230 -16.06 -8.00 5.33
C PHE A 230 -17.25 -8.92 4.98
N PRO A 231 -17.94 -9.51 5.97
CA PRO A 231 -19.17 -10.25 5.74
C PRO A 231 -20.27 -9.33 5.21
N LYS A 232 -21.07 -9.85 4.29
CA LYS A 232 -22.39 -9.27 3.99
C LYS A 232 -23.32 -9.72 5.12
N ILE A 233 -23.81 -8.77 5.92
CA ILE A 233 -24.69 -9.00 7.06
C ILE A 233 -26.07 -8.48 6.73
#